data_AF-A4STJ4-F1
#
_entry.id   AF-A4STJ4-F1
#
_cell.length_a   1.000
_cell.length_b   1.000
_cell.length_c   1.000
_cell.angle_alpha   90.00
_cell.angle_beta   90.00
_cell.angle_gamma   90.00
#
_symmetry.space_group_name_H-M   'P 1'
#
loop_
_entity.id
_entity.type
_entity.pdbx_description
1 polymer ?
#
loop_
_entity_poly.entity_id
_entity_poly.type
_entity_poly.pdbx_seq_one_letter_code
_entity_poly.pdbx_strand_id
1 'polypeptide(L)'
;MAFLVQLPAYDFAAAARLVLNRWQQQAWQGNYRQLLAQDSFQFKQIYNSRNPELALQQEVLLAVLDQQPASVLQREAHRLAAMNIFLPDNQLLRQLVERTGDSALYLKLWRQPVDHDSVAALKSVARFHQGQDASSLLIAASRNSRLKQPALHQLSQLSPLPEAAQQFLLAELGNRHYSGQVASLLLQMDEPRLLAQFADRLTRQEKRHSSSVMLPDTGTPAAQPGL
;
A
#
# COMPACT_ATOMS: atom_id res chain seq x y z
N MET A 1 44.49 -51.71 12.32
CA MET A 1 43.56 -50.61 12.68
C MET A 1 42.92 -50.11 11.40
N ALA A 2 41.78 -50.69 10.99
CA ALA A 2 41.07 -50.31 9.77
C ALA A 2 39.79 -49.55 10.14
N PHE A 3 39.71 -48.29 9.72
CA PHE A 3 38.55 -47.43 9.98
C PHE A 3 37.45 -47.77 8.96
N LEU A 4 36.31 -48.28 9.45
CA LEU A 4 35.07 -48.36 8.70
C LEU A 4 34.49 -46.95 8.59
N VAL A 5 34.64 -46.34 7.41
CA VAL A 5 33.94 -45.10 7.05
C VAL A 5 32.45 -45.44 6.92
N GLN A 6 31.66 -45.10 7.96
CA GLN A 6 30.21 -45.10 7.85
C GLN A 6 29.80 -44.03 6.82
N LEU A 7 29.34 -44.46 5.64
CA LEU A 7 28.57 -43.60 4.76
C LEU A 7 27.30 -43.15 5.50
N PRO A 8 26.88 -41.88 5.40
CA PRO A 8 25.63 -41.45 6.01
C PRO A 8 24.49 -42.25 5.38
N ALA A 9 23.64 -42.81 6.24
CA ALA A 9 22.46 -43.55 5.83
C ALA A 9 21.63 -42.69 4.86
N TYR A 10 21.39 -43.21 3.67
CA TYR A 10 20.54 -42.58 2.66
C TYR A 10 19.20 -42.23 3.33
N ASP A 11 18.87 -40.95 3.39
CA ASP A 11 17.83 -40.43 4.27
C ASP A 11 16.44 -40.61 3.62
N PHE A 12 15.99 -41.87 3.54
CA PHE A 12 14.71 -42.27 2.94
C PHE A 12 13.52 -41.54 3.58
N ALA A 13 13.63 -41.17 4.86
CA ALA A 13 12.63 -40.37 5.55
C ALA A 13 12.53 -38.95 4.98
N ALA A 14 13.66 -38.32 4.64
CA ALA A 14 13.68 -37.01 3.98
C ALA A 14 13.09 -37.10 2.56
N ALA A 15 13.44 -38.14 1.79
CA ALA A 15 12.87 -38.37 0.46
C ALA A 15 11.36 -38.62 0.48
N ALA A 16 10.87 -39.44 1.42
CA ALA A 16 9.45 -39.71 1.58
C ALA A 16 8.65 -38.46 1.98
N ARG A 17 9.19 -37.62 2.87
CA ARG A 17 8.60 -36.32 3.24
C ARG A 17 8.48 -35.39 2.03
N LEU A 18 9.49 -35.35 1.16
CA LEU A 18 9.45 -34.55 -0.07
C LEU A 18 8.34 -35.01 -1.03
N VAL A 19 8.18 -36.33 -1.19
CA VAL A 19 7.12 -36.89 -2.05
C VAL A 19 5.73 -36.61 -1.46
N LEU A 20 5.56 -36.79 -0.16
CA LEU A 20 4.30 -36.51 0.54
C LEU A 20 3.92 -35.03 0.42
N ASN A 21 4.87 -34.12 0.67
CA ASN A 21 4.63 -32.68 0.55
C ASN A 21 4.24 -32.29 -0.89
N ARG A 22 4.92 -32.85 -1.90
CA ARG A 22 4.57 -32.59 -3.31
C ARG A 22 3.17 -33.07 -3.64
N TRP A 23 2.79 -34.26 -3.20
CA TRP A 23 1.45 -34.80 -3.45
C TRP A 23 0.37 -33.95 -2.77
N GLN A 24 0.63 -33.52 -1.53
CA GLN A 24 -0.28 -32.63 -0.79
C GLN A 24 -0.46 -31.28 -1.49
N GLN A 25 0.63 -30.66 -1.95
CA GLN A 25 0.56 -29.44 -2.76
C GLN A 25 -0.26 -29.64 -4.04
N GLN A 26 -0.06 -30.75 -4.76
CA GLN A 26 -0.83 -31.06 -5.97
C GLN A 26 -2.32 -31.27 -5.67
N ALA A 27 -2.64 -31.96 -4.57
CA ALA A 27 -4.01 -32.15 -4.12
C ALA A 27 -4.69 -30.81 -3.81
N TRP A 28 -4.00 -29.91 -3.10
CA TRP A 28 -4.49 -28.55 -2.85
C TRP A 28 -4.65 -27.73 -4.13
N GLN A 29 -3.69 -27.80 -5.07
CA GLN A 29 -3.80 -27.12 -6.35
C GLN A 29 -5.06 -27.54 -7.12
N GLY A 30 -5.30 -28.85 -7.22
CA GLY A 30 -6.50 -29.38 -7.88
C GLY A 30 -7.79 -28.93 -7.18
N ASN A 31 -7.81 -29.04 -5.84
CA ASN A 31 -8.96 -28.65 -5.03
C ASN A 31 -9.27 -27.15 -5.17
N TYR A 32 -8.26 -26.28 -5.00
CA TYR A 32 -8.44 -24.83 -5.10
C TYR A 32 -8.91 -24.40 -6.49
N ARG A 33 -8.36 -24.98 -7.57
CA ARG A 33 -8.85 -24.72 -8.93
C ARG A 33 -10.33 -25.07 -9.07
N GLN A 34 -10.74 -26.22 -8.54
CA GLN A 34 -12.13 -26.66 -8.61
C GLN A 34 -13.04 -25.75 -7.78
N LEU A 35 -12.65 -25.38 -6.55
CA LEU A 35 -13.41 -24.47 -5.69
C LEU A 35 -13.54 -23.07 -6.30
N LEU A 36 -12.48 -22.55 -6.93
CA LEU A 36 -12.49 -21.26 -7.62
C LEU A 36 -13.37 -21.30 -8.87
N ALA A 37 -13.36 -22.41 -9.61
CA ALA A 37 -14.25 -22.61 -10.75
C ALA A 37 -15.73 -22.72 -10.33
N GLN A 38 -16.00 -23.34 -9.17
CA GLN A 38 -17.35 -23.53 -8.60
C GLN A 38 -17.82 -22.35 -7.74
N ASP A 39 -17.03 -21.28 -7.63
CA ASP A 39 -17.31 -20.10 -6.79
C ASP A 39 -17.52 -20.40 -5.29
N SER A 40 -17.02 -21.54 -4.81
CA SER A 40 -17.17 -22.03 -3.44
C SER A 40 -15.91 -21.86 -2.59
N PHE A 41 -14.89 -21.18 -3.13
CA PHE A 41 -13.62 -20.96 -2.44
C PHE A 41 -13.77 -20.05 -1.20
N GLN A 42 -13.17 -20.49 -0.07
CA GLN A 42 -13.26 -19.80 1.22
C GLN A 42 -11.88 -19.42 1.76
N PHE A 43 -11.49 -18.15 1.62
CA PHE A 43 -10.23 -17.62 2.15
C PHE A 43 -10.06 -17.85 3.66
N LYS A 44 -11.15 -17.80 4.44
CA LYS A 44 -11.12 -17.99 5.90
C LYS A 44 -10.60 -19.36 6.36
N GLN A 45 -10.69 -20.38 5.52
CA GLN A 45 -10.19 -21.72 5.87
C GLN A 45 -8.66 -21.75 5.88
N ILE A 46 -8.02 -21.03 4.96
CA ILE A 46 -6.56 -20.96 4.82
C ILE A 46 -5.99 -19.96 5.83
N TYR A 47 -6.56 -18.75 5.88
CA TYR A 47 -6.10 -17.63 6.71
C TYR A 47 -6.59 -17.71 8.17
N ASN A 48 -6.51 -18.91 8.75
CA ASN A 48 -6.77 -19.12 10.16
C ASN A 48 -5.44 -19.05 10.93
N SER A 49 -5.38 -18.27 12.01
CA SER A 49 -4.18 -18.13 12.85
C SER A 49 -3.67 -19.44 13.44
N ARG A 50 -4.51 -20.48 13.50
CA ARG A 50 -4.15 -21.82 13.99
C ARG A 50 -3.68 -22.78 12.89
N ASN A 51 -3.57 -22.33 11.64
CA ASN A 51 -3.16 -23.17 10.53
C ASN A 51 -1.61 -23.27 10.47
N PRO A 52 -1.02 -24.43 10.79
CA PRO A 52 0.43 -24.61 10.72
C PRO A 52 0.96 -24.63 9.28
N GLU A 53 0.10 -24.92 8.30
CA GLU A 53 0.43 -25.03 6.88
C GLU A 53 0.09 -23.74 6.11
N LEU A 54 -0.20 -22.64 6.80
CA LEU A 54 -0.64 -21.39 6.18
C LEU A 54 0.31 -20.90 5.08
N ALA A 55 1.62 -20.90 5.32
CA ALA A 55 2.60 -20.44 4.34
C ALA A 55 2.57 -21.31 3.06
N LEU A 56 2.53 -22.63 3.22
CA LEU A 56 2.46 -23.59 2.13
C LEU A 56 1.16 -23.50 1.34
N GLN A 57 0.02 -23.41 2.05
CA GLN A 57 -1.29 -23.26 1.41
C GLN A 57 -1.43 -21.92 0.70
N GLN A 58 -0.87 -20.84 1.27
CA GLN A 58 -0.81 -19.54 0.62
C GLN A 58 0.00 -19.60 -0.66
N GLU A 59 1.22 -20.14 -0.66
CA GLU A 59 2.03 -20.28 -1.87
C GLU A 59 1.28 -21.07 -2.97
N VAL A 60 0.63 -22.18 -2.59
CA VAL A 60 -0.18 -22.98 -3.51
C VAL A 60 -1.37 -22.17 -4.05
N LEU A 61 -2.05 -21.41 -3.19
CA LEU A 61 -3.15 -20.54 -3.61
C LEU A 61 -2.68 -19.47 -4.58
N LEU A 62 -1.58 -18.77 -4.28
CA LEU A 62 -1.01 -17.72 -5.14
C LEU A 62 -0.62 -18.29 -6.51
N ALA A 63 -0.03 -19.50 -6.55
CA ALA A 63 0.29 -20.19 -7.79
C ALA A 63 -0.98 -20.59 -8.59
N VAL A 64 -2.04 -21.02 -7.90
CA VAL A 64 -3.32 -21.34 -8.55
C VAL A 64 -3.99 -20.10 -9.12
N LEU A 65 -4.02 -19.00 -8.36
CA LEU A 65 -4.55 -17.70 -8.79
C LEU A 65 -3.79 -17.17 -10.01
N ASP A 66 -2.48 -17.37 -10.09
CA ASP A 66 -1.68 -16.94 -11.24
C ASP A 66 -2.14 -17.57 -12.57
N GLN A 67 -2.74 -18.75 -12.50
CA GLN A 67 -3.24 -19.50 -13.66
C GLN A 67 -4.75 -19.36 -13.88
N GLN A 68 -5.47 -18.61 -13.03
CA GLN A 68 -6.91 -18.41 -13.18
C GLN A 68 -7.23 -17.33 -14.24
N PRO A 69 -8.40 -17.42 -14.89
CA PRO A 69 -8.87 -16.39 -15.80
C PRO A 69 -9.18 -15.08 -15.05
N ALA A 70 -9.06 -13.95 -15.75
CA ALA A 70 -9.24 -12.62 -15.18
C ALA A 70 -10.63 -12.41 -14.53
N SER A 71 -11.67 -13.05 -15.07
CA SER A 71 -13.03 -12.99 -14.51
C SER A 71 -13.14 -13.63 -13.12
N VAL A 72 -12.49 -14.78 -12.92
CA VAL A 72 -12.40 -15.44 -11.60
C VAL A 72 -11.61 -14.56 -10.65
N LEU A 73 -10.48 -14.01 -11.09
CA LEU A 73 -9.66 -13.13 -10.27
C LEU A 73 -10.40 -11.87 -9.83
N GLN A 74 -11.15 -11.20 -10.71
CA GLN A 74 -11.94 -10.03 -10.33
C GLN A 74 -13.04 -10.37 -9.32
N ARG A 75 -13.73 -11.50 -9.49
CA ARG A 75 -14.75 -11.94 -8.54
C ARG A 75 -14.15 -12.22 -7.16
N GLU A 76 -13.04 -12.96 -7.11
CA GLU A 76 -12.36 -13.25 -5.85
C GLU A 76 -11.77 -11.99 -5.22
N ALA A 77 -11.25 -11.06 -6.02
CA ALA A 77 -10.78 -9.76 -5.54
C ALA A 77 -11.90 -8.97 -4.86
N HIS A 78 -13.06 -8.85 -5.52
CA HIS A 78 -14.20 -8.15 -4.97
C HIS A 78 -14.73 -8.81 -3.69
N ARG A 79 -14.82 -10.15 -3.70
CA ARG A 79 -15.20 -10.95 -2.53
C ARG A 79 -14.24 -10.72 -1.36
N LEU A 80 -12.93 -10.76 -1.62
CA LEU A 80 -11.91 -10.53 -0.61
C LEU A 80 -11.94 -9.08 -0.10
N ALA A 81 -12.25 -8.10 -0.94
CA ALA A 81 -12.39 -6.70 -0.55
C ALA A 81 -13.57 -6.50 0.42
N ALA A 82 -14.71 -7.15 0.16
CA ALA A 82 -15.90 -7.08 1.01
C ALA A 82 -15.77 -7.91 2.30
N MET A 83 -14.94 -8.96 2.30
CA MET A 83 -14.73 -9.80 3.48
C MET A 83 -13.88 -9.09 4.54
N ASN A 84 -14.35 -9.08 5.78
CA ASN A 84 -13.50 -8.77 6.93
C ASN A 84 -12.74 -10.03 7.34
N ILE A 85 -11.48 -10.14 6.92
CA ILE A 85 -10.58 -11.25 7.22
C ILE A 85 -9.22 -10.67 7.62
N PHE A 86 -8.61 -11.26 8.64
CA PHE A 86 -7.25 -10.93 9.03
C PHE A 86 -6.29 -11.67 8.11
N LEU A 87 -5.38 -10.93 7.47
CA LEU A 87 -4.31 -11.48 6.65
C LEU A 87 -2.99 -11.25 7.41
N PRO A 88 -2.14 -12.28 7.56
CA PRO A 88 -0.86 -12.13 8.25
C PRO A 88 0.14 -11.31 7.43
N ASP A 89 0.00 -11.32 6.11
CA ASP A 89 0.82 -10.58 5.14
C ASP A 89 -0.04 -10.02 4.01
N ASN A 90 0.54 -9.12 3.20
CA ASN A 90 -0.17 -8.48 2.10
C ASN A 90 0.11 -9.09 0.72
N GLN A 91 0.77 -10.25 0.62
CA GLN A 91 1.12 -10.85 -0.68
C GLN A 91 -0.12 -11.19 -1.51
N LEU A 92 -1.14 -11.77 -0.88
CA LEU A 92 -2.40 -12.10 -1.55
C LEU A 92 -3.08 -10.84 -2.11
N LEU A 93 -3.16 -9.78 -1.28
CA LEU A 93 -3.76 -8.52 -1.71
C LEU A 93 -2.97 -7.93 -2.88
N ARG A 94 -1.64 -7.88 -2.77
CA ARG A 94 -0.75 -7.39 -3.82
C ARG A 94 -0.96 -8.12 -5.14
N GLN A 95 -0.92 -9.45 -5.16
CA GLN A 95 -1.05 -10.22 -6.40
C GLN A 95 -2.43 -9.99 -7.05
N LEU A 96 -3.48 -9.88 -6.24
CA LEU A 96 -4.82 -9.60 -6.75
C LEU A 96 -4.92 -8.16 -7.30
N VAL A 97 -4.40 -7.14 -6.62
CA VAL A 97 -4.46 -5.76 -7.13
C VAL A 97 -3.58 -5.54 -8.36
N GLU A 98 -2.45 -6.24 -8.46
CA GLU A 98 -1.55 -6.19 -9.63
C GLU A 98 -2.16 -6.84 -10.89
N ARG A 99 -3.23 -7.63 -10.73
CA ARG A 99 -3.93 -8.29 -11.86
C ARG A 99 -5.32 -7.74 -12.13
N THR A 100 -6.05 -7.38 -11.09
CA THR A 100 -7.46 -6.94 -11.19
C THR A 100 -7.60 -5.44 -11.21
N GLY A 101 -6.70 -4.71 -10.56
CA GLY A 101 -6.83 -3.27 -10.36
C GLY A 101 -7.99 -2.86 -9.45
N ASP A 102 -8.57 -3.77 -8.64
CA ASP A 102 -9.75 -3.43 -7.83
C ASP A 102 -9.45 -2.32 -6.78
N SER A 103 -10.15 -1.19 -6.90
CA SER A 103 -10.03 -0.03 -6.01
C SER A 103 -10.35 -0.37 -4.54
N ALA A 104 -11.32 -1.25 -4.29
CA ALA A 104 -11.70 -1.65 -2.93
C ALA A 104 -10.60 -2.50 -2.27
N LEU A 105 -9.89 -3.34 -3.05
CA LEU A 105 -8.72 -4.06 -2.55
C LEU A 105 -7.58 -3.11 -2.20
N TYR A 106 -7.30 -2.09 -3.03
CA TYR A 106 -6.31 -1.07 -2.69
C TYR A 106 -6.65 -0.37 -1.36
N LEU A 107 -7.91 0.05 -1.20
CA LEU A 107 -8.37 0.68 0.05
C LEU A 107 -8.22 -0.24 1.27
N LYS A 108 -8.45 -1.55 1.09
CA LYS A 108 -8.24 -2.55 2.14
C LYS A 108 -6.76 -2.70 2.46
N LEU A 109 -5.90 -2.75 1.46
CA LEU A 109 -4.44 -2.82 1.60
C LEU A 109 -3.90 -1.63 2.38
N TRP A 110 -4.37 -0.40 2.11
CA TRP A 110 -3.94 0.80 2.84
C TRP A 110 -4.29 0.80 4.34
N ARG A 111 -5.30 0.01 4.73
CA ARG A 111 -5.73 -0.16 6.13
C ARG A 111 -4.98 -1.26 6.86
N GLN A 112 -4.28 -2.15 6.14
CA GLN A 112 -3.45 -3.19 6.74
C GLN A 112 -2.11 -2.61 7.23
N PRO A 113 -1.38 -3.35 8.09
CA PRO A 113 0.00 -3.00 8.43
C PRO A 113 0.86 -2.90 7.17
N VAL A 114 1.60 -1.80 7.05
CA VAL A 114 2.42 -1.52 5.87
C VAL A 114 3.65 -2.42 5.86
N ASP A 115 3.81 -3.13 4.76
CA ASP A 115 4.94 -3.99 4.42
C ASP A 115 5.52 -3.66 3.02
N HIS A 116 6.53 -4.41 2.59
CA HIS A 116 7.14 -4.23 1.27
C HIS A 116 6.11 -4.45 0.15
N ASP A 117 5.18 -5.39 0.31
CA ASP A 117 4.15 -5.67 -0.68
C ASP A 117 3.14 -4.52 -0.84
N SER A 118 2.83 -3.81 0.25
CA SER A 118 2.03 -2.57 0.20
C SER A 118 2.69 -1.47 -0.62
N VAL A 119 4.02 -1.31 -0.51
CA VAL A 119 4.79 -0.33 -1.28
C VAL A 119 4.87 -0.74 -2.76
N ALA A 120 5.04 -2.03 -3.03
CA ALA A 120 5.05 -2.55 -4.39
C ALA A 120 3.70 -2.32 -5.09
N ALA A 121 2.59 -2.53 -4.38
CA ALA A 121 1.24 -2.30 -4.88
C ALA A 121 0.96 -0.81 -5.23
N LEU A 122 1.64 0.17 -4.60
CA LEU A 122 1.51 1.58 -5.02
C LEU A 122 1.88 1.77 -6.49
N LYS A 123 2.90 1.05 -6.98
CA LYS A 123 3.35 1.16 -8.37
C LYS A 123 2.31 0.61 -9.34
N SER A 124 1.54 -0.41 -8.94
CA SER A 124 0.49 -0.96 -9.79
C SER A 124 -0.75 -0.07 -9.90
N VAL A 125 -0.98 0.88 -8.96
CA VAL A 125 -2.09 1.84 -9.06
C VAL A 125 -2.05 2.60 -10.38
N ALA A 126 -0.88 3.14 -10.73
CA ALA A 126 -0.69 3.93 -11.97
C ALA A 126 -0.85 3.09 -13.25
N ARG A 127 -0.79 1.75 -13.16
CA ARG A 127 -0.98 0.84 -14.30
C ARG A 127 -2.46 0.63 -14.63
N PHE A 128 -3.33 0.58 -13.62
CA PHE A 128 -4.75 0.27 -13.78
C PHE A 128 -5.64 1.51 -13.73
N HIS A 129 -5.24 2.52 -12.97
CA HIS A 129 -5.99 3.74 -12.77
C HIS A 129 -5.21 4.93 -13.34
N GLN A 130 -5.91 5.88 -13.95
CA GLN A 130 -5.33 7.11 -14.48
C GLN A 130 -6.14 8.33 -14.02
N GLY A 131 -5.49 9.49 -13.97
CA GLY A 131 -6.14 10.74 -13.58
C GLY A 131 -6.71 10.71 -12.15
N GLN A 132 -7.99 11.07 -12.00
CA GLN A 132 -8.61 11.31 -10.69
C GLN A 132 -8.69 10.05 -9.81
N ASP A 133 -8.97 8.87 -10.37
CA ASP A 133 -9.08 7.63 -9.60
C ASP A 133 -7.74 7.20 -9.00
N ALA A 134 -6.67 7.28 -9.80
CA ALA A 134 -5.31 7.02 -9.33
C ALA A 134 -4.92 7.99 -8.21
N SER A 135 -5.20 9.28 -8.38
CA SER A 135 -4.91 10.28 -7.35
C SER A 135 -5.68 10.01 -6.06
N SER A 136 -6.96 9.64 -6.14
CA SER A 136 -7.78 9.35 -4.96
C SER A 136 -7.24 8.16 -4.18
N LEU A 137 -6.80 7.11 -4.88
CA LEU A 137 -6.17 5.94 -4.27
C LEU A 137 -4.83 6.26 -3.62
N LEU A 138 -3.97 7.06 -4.28
CA LEU A 138 -2.68 7.47 -3.72
C LEU A 138 -2.83 8.45 -2.54
N ILE A 139 -3.80 9.36 -2.60
CA ILE A 139 -4.16 10.24 -1.48
C ILE A 139 -4.65 9.38 -0.30
N ALA A 140 -5.49 8.36 -0.55
CA ALA A 140 -5.91 7.44 0.50
C ALA A 140 -4.73 6.69 1.12
N ALA A 141 -3.77 6.24 0.30
CA ALA A 141 -2.55 5.59 0.78
C ALA A 141 -1.70 6.53 1.66
N SER A 142 -1.64 7.81 1.31
CA SER A 142 -0.83 8.81 2.03
C SER A 142 -1.33 9.13 3.44
N ARG A 143 -2.58 8.73 3.77
CA ARG A 143 -3.11 8.81 5.15
C ARG A 143 -2.37 7.87 6.10
N ASN A 144 -1.74 6.82 5.56
CA ASN A 144 -0.90 5.92 6.34
C ASN A 144 0.53 6.49 6.39
N SER A 145 1.03 6.80 7.58
CA SER A 145 2.32 7.49 7.76
C SER A 145 3.49 6.78 7.10
N ARG A 146 3.47 5.45 7.06
CA ARG A 146 4.53 4.63 6.43
C ARG A 146 4.45 4.61 4.89
N LEU A 147 3.26 4.83 4.31
CA LEU A 147 3.06 4.86 2.86
C LEU A 147 3.02 6.27 2.30
N LYS A 148 3.00 7.29 3.15
CA LYS A 148 2.96 8.69 2.77
C LYS A 148 4.07 9.09 1.80
N GLN A 149 5.33 8.80 2.12
CA GLN A 149 6.46 9.12 1.25
C GLN A 149 6.38 8.41 -0.12
N PRO A 150 6.24 7.08 -0.20
CA PRO A 150 6.16 6.41 -1.49
C PRO A 150 4.89 6.77 -2.27
N ALA A 151 3.77 7.06 -1.58
CA ALA A 151 2.54 7.50 -2.24
C ALA A 151 2.68 8.91 -2.82
N LEU A 152 3.29 9.85 -2.11
CA LEU A 152 3.58 11.20 -2.63
C LEU A 152 4.51 11.15 -3.83
N HIS A 153 5.56 10.33 -3.76
CA HIS A 153 6.45 10.11 -4.89
C HIS A 153 5.69 9.51 -6.10
N GLN A 154 4.87 8.48 -5.89
CA GLN A 154 4.07 7.90 -6.98
C GLN A 154 3.06 8.90 -7.56
N LEU A 155 2.46 9.72 -6.71
CA LEU A 155 1.49 10.75 -7.10
C LEU A 155 2.16 11.84 -7.92
N SER A 156 3.40 12.22 -7.58
CA SER A 156 4.24 13.14 -8.35
C SER A 156 4.59 12.60 -9.75
N GLN A 157 4.62 11.27 -9.92
CA GLN A 157 4.89 10.64 -11.23
C GLN A 157 3.64 10.54 -12.12
N LEU A 158 2.44 10.85 -11.61
CA LEU A 158 1.22 10.82 -12.41
C LEU A 158 1.20 12.02 -13.38
N SER A 159 1.45 11.76 -14.66
CA SER A 159 1.28 12.74 -15.73
C SER A 159 0.07 12.38 -16.59
N PRO A 160 -0.93 13.26 -16.81
CA PRO A 160 -1.11 14.60 -16.24
C PRO A 160 -1.58 14.59 -14.77
N LEU A 161 -1.11 15.55 -13.96
CA LEU A 161 -1.42 15.65 -12.53
C LEU A 161 -2.86 16.16 -12.34
N PRO A 162 -3.79 15.37 -11.80
CA PRO A 162 -5.17 15.81 -11.60
C PRO A 162 -5.27 16.89 -10.52
N GLU A 163 -6.28 17.74 -10.61
CA GLU A 163 -6.45 18.90 -9.70
C GLU A 163 -6.50 18.49 -8.22
N ALA A 164 -7.11 17.34 -7.90
CA ALA A 164 -7.16 16.80 -6.53
C ALA A 164 -5.76 16.46 -5.99
N ALA A 165 -4.88 15.89 -6.83
CA ALA A 165 -3.50 15.61 -6.48
C ALA A 165 -2.71 16.91 -6.23
N GLN A 166 -2.89 17.91 -7.08
CA GLN A 166 -2.27 19.23 -6.92
C GLN A 166 -2.67 19.85 -5.58
N GLN A 167 -3.97 19.96 -5.29
CA GLN A 167 -4.48 20.53 -4.05
C GLN A 167 -3.96 19.78 -2.81
N PHE A 168 -3.85 18.46 -2.89
CA PHE A 168 -3.31 17.64 -1.80
C PHE A 168 -1.82 17.89 -1.57
N LEU A 169 -1.00 17.91 -2.64
CA LEU A 169 0.43 18.24 -2.54
C LEU A 169 0.64 19.66 -1.99
N LEU A 170 -0.17 20.63 -2.43
CA LEU A 170 -0.16 21.99 -1.88
C LEU A 170 -0.46 22.02 -0.38
N ALA A 171 -1.44 21.23 0.09
CA ALA A 171 -1.79 21.15 1.50
C ALA A 171 -0.69 20.49 2.34
N GLU A 172 -0.08 19.42 1.82
CA GLU A 172 1.04 18.73 2.49
C GLU A 172 2.32 19.58 2.54
N LEU A 173 2.52 20.48 1.58
CA LEU A 173 3.60 21.47 1.60
C LEU A 173 3.46 22.54 2.69
N GLY A 174 2.23 22.89 3.06
CA GLY A 174 1.97 23.74 4.22
C GLY A 174 2.40 23.10 5.55
N ASN A 175 2.66 21.79 5.55
CA ASN A 175 3.10 21.04 6.71
C ASN A 175 4.63 21.04 6.81
N ARG A 176 5.17 21.68 7.85
CA ARG A 176 6.63 21.92 8.01
C ARG A 176 7.48 20.65 7.99
N HIS A 177 6.92 19.49 8.31
CA HIS A 177 7.65 18.22 8.31
C HIS A 177 7.88 17.62 6.92
N TYR A 178 7.05 17.97 5.93
CA TYR A 178 7.11 17.37 4.59
C TYR A 178 7.34 18.40 3.48
N SER A 179 7.34 19.70 3.82
CA SER A 179 7.53 20.81 2.89
C SER A 179 8.81 20.70 2.04
N GLY A 180 9.96 20.42 2.66
CA GLY A 180 11.23 20.29 1.93
C GLY A 180 11.26 19.11 0.94
N GLN A 181 10.59 18.00 1.27
CA GLN A 181 10.57 16.80 0.43
C GLN A 181 9.61 16.96 -0.75
N VAL A 182 8.41 17.50 -0.49
CA VAL A 182 7.43 17.75 -1.56
C VAL A 182 7.93 18.86 -2.49
N ALA A 183 8.60 19.90 -1.96
CA ALA A 183 9.26 20.91 -2.80
C ALA A 183 10.33 20.28 -3.71
N SER A 184 11.13 19.34 -3.19
CA SER A 184 12.14 18.62 -3.99
C SER A 184 11.50 17.75 -5.09
N LEU A 185 10.40 17.07 -4.77
CA LEU A 185 9.63 16.27 -5.74
C LEU A 185 9.08 17.13 -6.87
N LEU A 186 8.53 18.31 -6.55
CA LEU A 186 7.97 19.23 -7.55
C LEU A 186 9.03 19.90 -8.42
N LEU A 187 10.22 20.17 -7.86
CA LEU A 187 11.36 20.69 -8.63
C LEU A 187 11.85 19.66 -9.66
N GLN A 188 11.75 18.37 -9.37
CA GLN A 188 12.08 17.30 -10.32
C GLN A 188 11.03 17.12 -11.44
N MET A 189 9.81 17.63 -11.24
CA MET A 189 8.69 17.42 -12.16
C MET A 189 8.61 18.42 -13.33
N ASP A 190 9.49 19.43 -13.39
CA ASP A 190 9.56 20.41 -14.49
C ASP A 190 8.20 21.04 -14.88
N GLU A 191 7.31 21.26 -13.90
CA GLU A 191 5.99 21.89 -14.07
C GLU A 191 6.04 23.37 -13.61
N PRO A 192 6.44 24.32 -14.50
CA PRO A 192 6.66 25.72 -14.14
C PRO A 192 5.38 26.44 -13.65
N ARG A 193 4.20 25.94 -14.05
CA ARG A 193 2.91 26.50 -13.62
C ARG A 193 2.65 26.24 -12.14
N LEU A 194 3.02 25.06 -11.64
CA LEU A 194 2.89 24.75 -10.22
C LEU A 194 3.91 25.56 -9.41
N LEU A 195 5.15 25.72 -9.89
CA LEU A 195 6.17 26.59 -9.28
C LEU A 195 5.72 28.05 -9.11
N ALA A 196 5.06 28.62 -10.12
CA ALA A 196 4.49 29.96 -10.01
C ALA A 196 3.39 30.04 -8.93
N GLN A 197 2.48 29.07 -8.88
CA GLN A 197 1.45 28.99 -7.83
C GLN A 197 2.06 28.77 -6.43
N PHE A 198 3.19 28.08 -6.32
CA PHE A 198 3.95 27.92 -5.08
C PHE A 198 4.53 29.25 -4.60
N ALA A 199 5.23 29.99 -5.46
CA ALA A 199 5.81 31.28 -5.12
C ALA A 199 4.73 32.25 -4.63
N ASP A 200 3.61 32.34 -5.36
CA ASP A 200 2.48 33.20 -5.00
C ASP A 200 1.87 32.86 -3.63
N ARG A 201 1.71 31.56 -3.30
CA ARG A 201 1.14 31.16 -2.00
C ARG A 201 2.13 31.31 -0.85
N LEU A 202 3.41 31.02 -1.04
CA LEU A 202 4.44 31.27 -0.02
C LEU A 202 4.48 32.75 0.34
N THR A 203 4.51 33.65 -0.65
CA THR A 203 4.48 35.09 -0.41
C THR A 203 3.18 35.53 0.29
N ARG A 204 2.04 34.90 0.00
CA ARG A 204 0.77 35.17 0.71
C ARG A 204 0.76 34.61 2.14
N GLN A 205 1.34 33.45 2.37
CA GLN A 205 1.39 32.82 3.69
C GLN A 205 2.37 33.55 4.61
N GLU A 206 3.55 33.95 4.12
CA GLU A 206 4.47 34.84 4.82
C GLU A 206 3.81 36.18 5.15
N LYS A 207 3.12 36.80 4.19
CA LYS A 207 2.35 38.04 4.46
C LYS A 207 1.29 37.87 5.54
N ARG A 208 0.59 36.73 5.60
CA ARG A 208 -0.39 36.46 6.66
C ARG A 208 0.25 36.24 8.03
N HIS A 209 1.44 35.64 8.09
CA HIS A 209 2.18 35.47 9.34
C HIS A 209 2.83 36.77 9.83
N SER A 210 3.33 37.62 8.93
CA SER A 210 3.83 38.97 9.30
C SER A 210 2.70 39.87 9.80
N SER A 211 1.50 39.76 9.24
CA SER A 211 0.33 40.53 9.70
C SER A 211 -0.23 40.05 11.04
N SER A 212 0.04 38.79 11.44
CA SER A 212 -0.44 38.25 12.73
C SER A 212 0.50 38.54 13.90
N VAL A 213 1.73 38.99 13.65
CA VAL A 213 2.72 39.35 14.69
C VAL A 213 2.69 40.86 15.02
N MET A 214 1.96 41.67 14.26
CA MET A 214 1.75 43.09 14.56
C MET A 214 0.34 43.36 15.08
N LEU A 215 0.00 42.82 16.26
CA LEU A 215 -0.84 43.59 17.18
C LEU A 215 0.12 44.42 18.04
N PRO A 216 0.13 45.76 17.92
CA PRO A 216 0.86 46.58 18.86
C PRO A 216 0.18 46.47 20.24
N ASP A 217 0.95 46.06 21.24
CA ASP A 217 0.67 46.27 22.66
C ASP A 217 0.37 47.76 22.87
N THR A 218 -0.91 48.12 22.96
CA THR A 218 -1.31 49.48 23.35
C THR A 218 -1.06 49.63 24.84
N GLY A 219 0.00 50.40 25.12
CA GLY A 219 0.56 50.69 26.43
C GLY A 219 -0.44 51.01 27.54
N THR A 220 -0.07 50.54 28.72
CA THR A 220 -0.38 51.10 30.03
C THR A 220 -0.12 52.61 30.05
N PRO A 221 -0.97 53.39 30.75
CA PRO A 221 -0.45 54.44 31.61
C PRO A 221 -0.94 54.25 33.05
N ALA A 222 -0.01 54.52 33.98
CA ALA A 222 -0.14 54.42 35.42
C ALA A 222 -0.86 55.64 36.03
N ALA A 223 -1.46 55.42 37.22
CA ALA A 223 -1.58 56.30 38.42
C ALA A 223 -2.13 57.75 38.23
N GLN A 224 -3.00 58.36 39.04
CA GLN A 224 -3.46 58.33 40.46
C GLN A 224 -4.42 59.57 40.59
N PRO A 225 -4.90 60.07 41.77
CA PRO A 225 -5.45 59.49 43.00
C PRO A 225 -6.86 60.09 43.32
N GLY A 226 -7.40 59.84 44.52
CA GLY A 226 -8.82 60.00 44.88
C GLY A 226 -9.37 61.39 45.21
N LEU A 227 -10.68 61.40 45.45
CA LEU A 227 -11.42 62.12 46.50
C LEU A 227 -12.80 61.47 46.67
#